data_AF-A0A0A1UJE7-F1
#
_entry.id   AF-A0A0A1UJE7-F1
#
_cell.length_a   1.000
_cell.length_b   1.000
_cell.length_c   1.000
_cell.angle_alpha   90.00
_cell.angle_beta   90.00
_cell.angle_gamma   90.00
#
_symmetry.space_group_name_H-M   'P 1'
#
loop_
_entity.id
_entity.type
_entity.pdbx_description
1 polymer ?
#
loop_
_entity_poly.entity_id
_entity_poly.type
_entity_poly.pdbx_seq_one_letter_code
_entity_poly.pdbx_strand_id
1 'polypeptide(L)'
;MSGQASAVTATKFQKFMNHPAGPKTVFFWAPMMKWCLVAAGLKDLSRPPDKLSVSQNVALAATGFIWVRYSFVITPVNYSLAAVNFFVGASGVSQLYRIWDHRRKNPAPGPAPPLAVD
;
A
#
# COMPACT_ATOMS: atom_id res chain seq x y z
N MET A 1 37.83 -32.24 36.54
CA MET A 1 37.73 -30.86 36.02
C MET A 1 36.62 -30.81 35.00
N SER A 2 35.39 -30.49 35.43
CA SER A 2 34.22 -30.36 34.55
C SER A 2 34.29 -29.02 33.82
N GLY A 3 34.56 -29.06 32.51
CA GLY A 3 34.65 -27.89 31.66
C GLY A 3 33.34 -27.10 31.65
N GLN A 4 33.41 -25.83 32.04
CA GLN A 4 32.34 -24.87 31.78
C GLN A 4 32.25 -24.72 30.26
N ALA A 5 31.21 -25.28 29.66
CA ALA A 5 30.81 -24.91 28.31
C ALA A 5 30.37 -23.45 28.36
N SER A 6 31.25 -22.53 27.96
CA SER A 6 30.92 -21.13 27.73
C SER A 6 29.77 -21.10 26.73
N ALA A 7 28.54 -20.90 27.21
CA ALA A 7 27.42 -20.60 26.36
C ALA A 7 27.75 -19.28 25.67
N VAL A 8 28.24 -19.37 24.43
CA VAL A 8 28.49 -18.21 23.58
C VAL A 8 27.15 -17.50 23.48
N THR A 9 27.02 -16.39 24.22
CA THR A 9 25.83 -15.55 24.19
C THR A 9 25.83 -14.90 22.82
N ALA A 10 25.26 -15.59 21.83
CA ALA A 10 25.14 -15.07 20.48
C ALA A 10 24.41 -13.72 20.57
N THR A 11 25.11 -12.65 20.20
CA THR A 11 24.61 -11.28 20.22
C THR A 11 23.26 -11.23 19.50
N LYS A 12 22.31 -10.39 19.94
CA LYS A 12 20.98 -10.28 19.31
C LYS A 12 21.05 -10.12 17.78
N PHE A 13 22.10 -9.46 17.29
CA PHE A 13 22.45 -9.34 15.88
C PHE A 13 22.76 -10.69 15.19
N GLN A 14 23.55 -11.55 15.82
CA GLN A 14 23.89 -12.88 15.29
C GLN A 14 22.67 -13.81 15.30
N LYS A 15 21.82 -13.73 16.33
CA LYS A 15 20.52 -14.43 16.37
C LYS A 15 19.57 -13.95 15.26
N PHE A 16 19.52 -12.66 14.97
CA PHE A 16 18.74 -12.10 13.86
C PHE A 16 19.27 -12.56 12.49
N MET A 17 20.59 -12.56 12.29
CA MET A 17 21.22 -12.97 11.03
C MET A 17 21.08 -14.47 10.69
N ASN A 18 21.01 -15.33 11.71
CA ASN A 18 20.91 -16.77 11.55
C ASN A 18 19.47 -17.30 11.71
N HIS A 19 18.48 -16.40 11.82
CA HIS A 19 17.08 -16.80 11.92
C HIS A 19 16.62 -17.46 10.59
N PRO A 20 15.84 -18.56 10.63
CA PRO A 20 15.35 -19.25 9.41
C PRO A 20 14.46 -18.36 8.52
N ALA A 21 13.82 -17.34 9.10
CA ALA A 21 13.14 -16.26 8.38
C ALA A 21 13.88 -14.91 8.50
N GLY A 22 15.20 -14.94 8.63
CA GLY A 22 16.06 -13.77 8.81
C GLY A 22 16.41 -13.05 7.49
N PRO A 23 17.22 -11.99 7.54
CA PRO A 23 17.52 -11.12 6.39
C PRO A 23 18.25 -11.82 5.23
N LYS A 24 18.71 -13.06 5.42
CA LYS A 24 19.30 -13.90 4.38
C LYS A 24 18.25 -14.67 3.56
N THR A 25 16.98 -14.66 3.95
CA THR A 25 15.94 -15.47 3.29
C THR A 25 14.84 -14.62 2.64
N VAL A 26 14.22 -15.17 1.60
CA VAL A 26 13.12 -14.53 0.85
C VAL A 26 11.94 -14.23 1.77
N PHE A 27 11.76 -15.01 2.84
CA PHE A 27 10.68 -14.81 3.81
C PHE A 27 10.77 -13.48 4.58
N PHE A 28 11.97 -12.88 4.69
CA PHE A 28 12.14 -11.54 5.25
C PHE A 28 11.93 -10.44 4.20
N TRP A 29 12.48 -10.63 3.01
CA TRP A 29 12.41 -9.65 1.93
C TRP A 29 11.04 -9.55 1.27
N ALA A 30 10.30 -10.65 1.13
CA ALA A 30 8.98 -10.63 0.51
C ALA A 30 7.96 -9.75 1.28
N PRO A 31 7.87 -9.82 2.61
CA PRO A 31 7.11 -8.85 3.40
C PRO A 31 7.62 -7.41 3.23
N MET A 32 8.95 -7.18 3.25
CA MET A 32 9.51 -5.83 3.05
C MET A 32 9.14 -5.24 1.69
N MET A 33 9.23 -6.01 0.61
CA MET A 33 8.85 -5.56 -0.73
C MET A 33 7.36 -5.21 -0.82
N LYS A 34 6.51 -5.89 -0.03
CA LYS A 34 5.08 -5.59 0.06
C LYS A 34 4.83 -4.21 0.69
N TRP A 35 5.65 -3.79 1.64
CA TRP A 35 5.63 -2.44 2.20
C TRP A 35 6.17 -1.37 1.24
N CYS A 36 7.05 -1.72 0.30
CA CYS A 36 7.47 -0.80 -0.76
C CYS A 36 6.28 -0.35 -1.64
N LEU A 37 5.26 -1.20 -1.85
CA LEU A 37 4.03 -0.80 -2.56
C LEU A 37 3.26 0.30 -1.83
N VAL A 38 3.21 0.22 -0.50
CA VAL A 38 2.60 1.26 0.34
C VAL A 38 3.36 2.57 0.21
N ALA A 39 4.69 2.52 0.30
CA ALA A 39 5.54 3.69 0.15
C ALA A 39 5.41 4.33 -1.24
N ALA A 40 5.34 3.51 -2.30
CA ALA A 40 5.10 3.98 -3.66
C ALA A 40 3.72 4.64 -3.81
N GLY A 41 2.67 4.06 -3.23
CA GLY A 41 1.33 4.64 -3.23
C GLY A 41 1.25 5.99 -2.52
N LEU A 42 1.96 6.14 -1.40
CA LEU A 42 2.08 7.43 -0.71
C LEU A 42 2.82 8.47 -1.55
N LYS A 43 3.88 8.08 -2.27
CA LYS A 43 4.60 8.97 -3.18
C LYS A 43 3.74 9.40 -4.37
N ASP A 44 2.92 8.49 -4.89
CA ASP A 44 2.00 8.76 -6.02
C ASP A 44 0.90 9.77 -5.66
N LEU A 45 0.61 9.98 -4.37
CA LEU A 45 -0.26 11.08 -3.93
C LEU A 45 0.29 12.45 -4.34
N SER A 46 1.57 12.61 -4.68
CA SER A 46 2.09 13.91 -5.17
C SER A 46 1.71 14.19 -6.62
N ARG A 47 1.12 13.23 -7.35
CA ARG A 47 0.81 13.37 -8.77
C ARG A 47 -0.40 14.32 -8.99
N PRO A 48 -0.34 15.20 -10.01
CA PRO A 48 -1.43 16.13 -10.30
C PRO A 48 -2.74 15.38 -10.61
N PRO A 49 -3.88 15.85 -10.06
CA PRO A 49 -5.17 15.16 -10.15
C PRO A 49 -5.72 15.06 -11.58
N ASP A 50 -5.24 15.91 -12.50
CA ASP A 50 -5.66 15.90 -13.91
C ASP A 50 -5.21 14.67 -14.70
N LYS A 51 -4.23 13.92 -14.17
CA LYS A 51 -3.78 12.65 -14.75
C LYS A 51 -4.33 11.41 -14.02
N LEU A 52 -5.21 11.60 -13.03
CA LEU A 52 -5.74 10.51 -12.23
C LEU A 52 -7.04 9.97 -12.82
N SER A 53 -7.05 8.68 -13.16
CA SER A 53 -8.26 8.00 -13.62
C SER A 53 -9.19 7.69 -12.44
N VAL A 54 -10.45 8.14 -12.53
CA VAL A 54 -11.49 7.89 -11.52
C VAL A 54 -11.79 6.40 -11.42
N SER A 55 -12.00 5.72 -12.55
CA SER A 55 -12.36 4.30 -12.57
C SER A 55 -11.26 3.43 -11.96
N GLN A 56 -10.00 3.75 -12.23
CA GLN A 56 -8.85 3.05 -11.68
C GLN A 56 -8.73 3.25 -10.16
N ASN A 57 -8.95 4.47 -9.67
CA ASN A 57 -8.91 4.77 -8.25
C ASN A 57 -10.08 4.16 -7.46
N VAL A 58 -11.28 4.10 -8.07
CA VAL A 58 -12.41 3.36 -7.49
C VAL A 58 -12.09 1.87 -7.41
N ALA A 59 -11.53 1.28 -8.47
CA ALA A 59 -11.14 -0.13 -8.46
C ALA A 59 -10.07 -0.42 -7.39
N LEU A 60 -9.05 0.44 -7.26
CA LEU A 60 -8.01 0.31 -6.22
C LEU A 60 -8.57 0.46 -4.80
N ALA A 61 -9.47 1.43 -4.59
CA ALA A 61 -10.15 1.61 -3.32
C ALA A 61 -10.98 0.37 -2.95
N ALA A 62 -11.84 -0.08 -3.87
CA ALA A 62 -12.73 -1.22 -3.64
C ALA A 62 -11.94 -2.51 -3.38
N THR A 63 -10.96 -2.81 -4.22
CA THR A 63 -10.10 -4.00 -4.05
C THR A 63 -9.36 -3.95 -2.72
N GLY A 64 -8.76 -2.81 -2.36
CA GLY A 64 -8.10 -2.62 -1.06
C GLY A 64 -9.00 -2.97 0.12
N PHE A 65 -10.20 -2.41 0.20
CA PHE A 65 -11.12 -2.68 1.33
C PHE A 65 -11.66 -4.11 1.36
N ILE A 66 -11.96 -4.71 0.21
CA ILE A 66 -12.39 -6.10 0.12
C ILE A 66 -11.29 -7.02 0.68
N TRP A 67 -10.04 -6.81 0.27
CA TRP A 67 -8.92 -7.61 0.74
C TRP A 67 -8.54 -7.36 2.20
N VAL A 68 -8.81 -6.17 2.75
CA VAL A 68 -8.70 -5.91 4.19
C VAL A 68 -9.65 -6.83 4.97
N ARG A 69 -10.93 -6.90 4.58
CA ARG A 69 -11.92 -7.78 5.22
C ARG A 69 -11.47 -9.25 5.17
N TYR A 70 -11.03 -9.73 4.02
CA TYR A 70 -10.55 -11.11 3.87
C TYR A 70 -9.27 -11.40 4.66
N SER A 71 -8.39 -10.42 4.86
CA SER A 71 -7.14 -10.60 5.64
C SER A 71 -7.41 -10.91 7.12
N PHE A 72 -8.56 -10.48 7.66
CA PHE A 72 -8.99 -10.78 9.04
C PHE A 72 -9.75 -12.11 9.18
N VAL A 73 -10.26 -12.67 8.08
CA VAL A 73 -10.96 -13.97 8.08
C VAL A 73 -9.97 -15.14 8.07
N ILE A 74 -8.77 -14.94 7.52
CA ILE A 74 -7.72 -15.96 7.46
C ILE A 74 -7.17 -16.20 8.88
N THR A 75 -7.14 -17.47 9.31
CA THR A 75 -6.59 -17.88 10.62
C THR A 75 -5.25 -18.61 10.42
N PRO A 76 -4.14 -18.21 11.08
CA PRO A 76 -4.00 -17.02 11.94
C PRO A 76 -4.01 -15.70 11.15
N VAL A 77 -4.48 -14.62 11.79
CA VAL A 77 -4.69 -13.30 11.17
C VAL A 77 -3.37 -12.70 10.66
N ASN A 78 -3.35 -12.29 9.39
CA ASN A 78 -2.17 -11.67 8.76
C ASN A 78 -2.29 -10.14 8.72
N TYR A 79 -1.80 -9.48 9.77
CA TYR A 79 -1.83 -8.02 9.91
C TYR A 79 -1.04 -7.27 8.83
N SER A 80 0.08 -7.81 8.34
CA SER A 80 0.84 -7.18 7.24
C SER A 80 0.04 -7.17 5.94
N LEU A 81 -0.70 -8.25 5.65
CA LEU A 81 -1.58 -8.31 4.48
C LEU A 81 -2.73 -7.31 4.59
N ALA A 82 -3.34 -7.23 5.79
CA ALA A 82 -4.39 -6.26 6.07
C ALA A 82 -3.90 -4.81 5.92
N ALA A 83 -2.74 -4.49 6.50
CA ALA A 83 -2.17 -3.14 6.45
C ALA A 83 -1.87 -2.70 5.01
N VAL A 84 -1.23 -3.53 4.19
CA VAL A 84 -0.91 -3.17 2.80
C VAL A 84 -2.19 -2.90 1.98
N ASN A 85 -3.20 -3.78 2.08
CA ASN A 85 -4.46 -3.58 1.35
C ASN A 85 -5.24 -2.37 1.87
N PHE A 86 -5.15 -2.07 3.17
CA PHE A 86 -5.74 -0.87 3.74
C PHE A 86 -5.09 0.40 3.18
N PHE A 87 -3.76 0.46 3.12
CA PHE A 87 -3.06 1.60 2.55
C PHE A 87 -3.33 1.78 1.06
N VAL A 88 -3.40 0.69 0.28
CA VAL A 88 -3.82 0.73 -1.12
C VAL A 88 -5.24 1.30 -1.23
N GLY A 89 -6.17 0.79 -0.42
CA GLY A 89 -7.56 1.29 -0.39
C GLY A 89 -7.65 2.78 -0.04
N ALA A 90 -6.94 3.18 1.03
CA ALA A 90 -6.89 4.56 1.51
C ALA A 90 -6.24 5.53 0.51
N SER A 91 -5.19 5.09 -0.20
CA SER A 91 -4.59 5.89 -1.28
C SER A 91 -5.57 6.13 -2.44
N GLY A 92 -6.32 5.10 -2.85
CA GLY A 92 -7.37 5.23 -3.88
C GLY A 92 -8.48 6.21 -3.46
N VAL A 93 -8.94 6.12 -2.21
CA VAL A 93 -9.92 7.09 -1.65
C VAL A 93 -9.36 8.51 -1.61
N SER A 94 -8.12 8.68 -1.18
CA SER A 94 -7.46 9.99 -1.12
C SER A 94 -7.34 10.62 -2.52
N GLN A 95 -7.04 9.81 -3.53
CA GLN A 95 -7.00 10.25 -4.92
C GLN A 95 -8.40 10.60 -5.45
N LEU A 96 -9.44 9.83 -5.11
CA LEU A 96 -10.83 10.15 -5.46
C LEU A 96 -11.30 11.47 -4.84
N TYR A 97 -10.98 11.69 -3.56
CA TYR A 97 -11.31 12.94 -2.87
C TYR A 97 -10.68 14.15 -3.58
N ARG A 98 -9.41 14.03 -4.00
CA ARG A 98 -8.71 15.09 -4.73
C ARG A 98 -9.31 15.35 -6.12
N ILE A 99 -9.70 14.32 -6.86
CA ILE A 99 -10.39 14.49 -8.15
C ILE A 99 -11.72 15.21 -7.96
N TRP A 100 -12.48 14.84 -6.92
CA TRP A 100 -13.76 15.45 -6.62
C TRP A 100 -13.62 16.93 -6.21
N ASP A 101 -12.64 17.27 -5.37
CA ASP A 101 -12.35 18.65 -4.99
C ASP A 101 -11.92 19.48 -6.21
N HIS A 102 -11.09 18.91 -7.09
CA HIS A 102 -10.66 19.57 -8.33
C HIS A 102 -11.84 19.83 -9.28
N ARG A 103 -12.72 18.84 -9.51
CA ARG A 103 -13.91 19.00 -10.37
C ARG A 103 -14.91 20.03 -9.84
N ARG A 104 -14.98 20.22 -8.52
CA ARG A 104 -15.82 21.24 -7.89
C ARG A 104 -15.26 22.65 -8.09
N LYS A 105 -13.94 22.81 -8.01
CA LYS A 105 -13.26 24.10 -8.17
C LYS A 105 -13.12 24.50 -9.64
N ASN A 106 -13.00 23.52 -10.54
CA ASN A 106 -12.91 23.70 -11.99
C ASN A 106 -14.09 22.98 -12.68
N PRO A 107 -15.31 23.54 -12.62
CA PRO A 107 -16.41 23.02 -13.41
C PRO A 107 -16.03 23.05 -14.89
N ALA A 108 -16.28 21.96 -15.62
CA ALA A 108 -16.04 21.92 -17.05
C ALA A 108 -16.78 23.10 -17.72
N PRO A 109 -16.17 23.78 -18.71
CA PRO A 109 -16.92 24.74 -19.52
C PRO A 109 -18.16 24.01 -20.04
N GLY A 110 -19.33 24.62 -19.89
CA GLY A 110 -20.55 24.09 -20.48
C GLY A 110 -20.35 23.78 -21.97
N PRO A 111 -21.12 22.85 -22.55
CA PRO A 111 -21.01 22.55 -23.97
C PRO A 111 -21.03 23.86 -24.76
N ALA A 112 -20.01 24.08 -25.59
CA ALA A 112 -19.94 25.26 -26.43
C ALA A 112 -21.25 25.39 -27.20
N PRO A 113 -21.84 26.60 -27.29
CA PRO A 113 -23.08 26.79 -28.04
C PRO A 113 -22.87 26.20 -29.44
N PRO A 114 -23.87 25.47 -29.99
CA PRO A 114 -23.75 24.92 -31.33
C PRO A 114 -23.40 26.07 -32.27
N LEU A 115 -22.27 25.95 -32.97
CA LEU A 115 -21.85 26.93 -33.97
C LEU A 115 -23.04 27.14 -34.90
N ALA A 116 -23.55 28.37 -34.94
CA ALA A 116 -24.58 28.75 -35.90
C ALA A 116 -24.01 28.47 -37.29
N VAL A 117 -24.51 27.42 -37.91
CA VAL A 117 -24.33 27.17 -39.34
C VAL A 117 -25.39 28.03 -40.03
N ASP A 118 -24.99 29.25 -40.36
CA ASP A 118 -25.73 30.13 -41.28
C ASP A 118 -25.62 29.58 -42.71
#